data_AF-A0A357C4V1-F1
#
_entry.id   AF-A0A357C4V1-F1
#
_cell.length_a   1.000
_cell.length_b   1.000
_cell.length_c   1.000
_cell.angle_alpha   90.00
_cell.angle_beta   90.00
_cell.angle_gamma   90.00
#
_symmetry.space_group_name_H-M   'P 1'
#
loop_
_entity.id
_entity.type
_entity.pdbx_description
1 polymer ?
#
loop_
_entity_poly.entity_id
_entity_poly.type
_entity_poly.pdbx_seq_one_letter_code
_entity_poly.pdbx_strand_id
1 'polypeptide(L)'
;MPDLNVKEEYDMKKTLICYMTVISLLLCLFIPDTAKAADDFEGYDENTEITIKGSVNEVVLTRRGPVILIVDYKNKPLRVLTAPRWYLIRNNIEFQGGAEVEITGSKFYGKDGIFYLVARKIKFLKDNRVIELRDPLCRPMWKGMR
;
A
#
# COMPACT_ATOMS: atom_id res chain seq x y z
N MET A 1 -56.60 -12.07 31.98
CA MET A 1 -56.44 -12.24 30.52
C MET A 1 -55.39 -11.24 30.08
N PRO A 2 -54.21 -11.66 29.59
CA PRO A 2 -53.22 -10.70 29.11
C PRO A 2 -53.77 -9.96 27.89
N ASP A 3 -53.69 -8.63 27.91
CA ASP A 3 -54.19 -7.73 26.87
C ASP A 3 -53.61 -8.10 25.50
N LEU A 4 -54.49 -8.44 24.55
CA LEU A 4 -54.12 -8.83 23.17
C LEU A 4 -53.22 -7.76 22.50
N ASN A 5 -53.42 -6.50 22.86
CA ASN A 5 -52.66 -5.35 22.35
C ASN A 5 -51.17 -5.40 22.73
N VAL A 6 -50.85 -5.86 23.95
CA VAL A 6 -49.45 -5.97 24.43
C VAL A 6 -48.70 -7.10 23.70
N LYS A 7 -49.41 -8.17 23.34
CA LYS A 7 -48.84 -9.32 22.62
C LYS A 7 -48.56 -8.97 21.16
N GLU A 8 -49.48 -8.28 20.49
CA GLU A 8 -49.31 -7.81 19.11
C GLU A 8 -48.16 -6.79 19.01
N GLU A 9 -48.05 -5.86 19.96
CA GLU A 9 -46.94 -4.89 19.99
C GLU A 9 -45.59 -5.58 20.22
N TYR A 10 -45.55 -6.61 21.07
CA TYR A 10 -44.36 -7.40 21.34
C TYR A 10 -43.92 -8.25 20.13
N ASP A 11 -44.85 -8.88 19.43
CA ASP A 11 -44.56 -9.67 18.21
C ASP A 11 -44.13 -8.78 17.04
N MET A 12 -44.70 -7.57 16.91
CA MET A 12 -44.27 -6.57 15.93
C MET A 12 -42.83 -6.09 16.21
N LYS A 13 -42.48 -5.79 17.47
CA LYS A 13 -41.12 -5.39 17.86
C LYS A 13 -40.10 -6.49 17.60
N LYS A 14 -40.45 -7.75 17.87
CA LYS A 14 -39.58 -8.91 17.55
C LYS A 14 -39.33 -9.06 16.05
N THR A 15 -40.38 -8.92 15.25
CA THR A 15 -40.29 -9.00 13.79
C THR A 15 -39.40 -7.90 13.23
N LEU A 16 -39.54 -6.67 13.77
CA LEU A 16 -38.70 -5.53 13.40
C LEU A 16 -37.22 -5.75 13.78
N ILE A 17 -36.95 -6.29 14.99
CA ILE A 17 -35.58 -6.62 15.44
C ILE A 17 -34.96 -7.71 14.55
N CYS A 18 -35.72 -8.75 14.18
CA CYS A 18 -35.25 -9.77 13.23
C CYS A 18 -34.90 -9.17 11.86
N TYR A 19 -35.73 -8.25 11.35
CA TYR A 19 -35.45 -7.62 10.06
C TYR A 19 -34.19 -6.75 10.10
N MET A 20 -34.03 -5.96 11.18
CA MET A 20 -32.85 -5.11 11.38
C MET A 20 -31.55 -5.92 11.55
N THR A 21 -31.62 -7.07 12.23
CA THR A 21 -30.45 -7.97 12.40
C THR A 21 -30.06 -8.64 11.09
N VAL A 22 -31.03 -9.08 10.27
CA VAL A 22 -30.77 -9.67 8.95
C VAL A 22 -30.19 -8.64 7.98
N ILE A 23 -30.72 -7.41 7.95
CA ILE A 23 -30.18 -6.31 7.14
C ILE A 23 -28.76 -5.97 7.57
N SER A 24 -28.49 -5.88 8.87
CA SER A 24 -27.14 -5.61 9.38
C SER A 24 -26.16 -6.72 8.99
N LEU A 25 -26.59 -7.99 8.97
CA LEU A 25 -25.75 -9.12 8.53
C LEU A 25 -25.48 -9.08 7.02
N LEU A 26 -26.48 -8.72 6.22
CA LEU A 26 -26.36 -8.54 4.77
C LEU A 26 -25.44 -7.38 4.40
N LEU A 27 -25.49 -6.26 5.14
CA LEU A 27 -24.59 -5.12 4.94
C LEU A 27 -23.11 -5.47 5.21
N CYS A 28 -22.84 -6.41 6.12
CA CYS A 28 -21.48 -6.89 6.36
C CYS A 28 -20.90 -7.69 5.19
N LEU A 29 -21.72 -8.30 4.33
CA LEU A 29 -21.27 -9.05 3.14
C LEU A 29 -20.84 -8.13 1.98
N PHE A 30 -21.25 -6.86 2.00
CA PHE A 30 -20.84 -5.85 1.02
C PHE A 30 -19.66 -5.00 1.48
N ILE A 31 -19.02 -5.33 2.61
CA ILE A 31 -17.76 -4.68 2.97
C ILE A 31 -16.71 -5.20 1.99
N PRO A 32 -16.19 -4.36 1.08
CA PRO A 32 -15.11 -4.80 0.20
C PRO A 32 -13.93 -5.22 1.08
N ASP A 33 -13.40 -6.41 0.82
CA ASP A 33 -12.21 -6.98 1.45
C ASP A 33 -10.98 -6.12 1.10
N THR A 34 -10.84 -4.95 1.73
CA THR A 34 -9.70 -4.03 1.55
C THR A 34 -8.40 -4.57 2.15
N ALA A 35 -8.43 -5.81 2.67
CA ALA A 35 -7.31 -6.47 3.32
C ALA A 35 -6.27 -7.03 2.33
N LYS A 36 -6.59 -7.20 1.05
CA LYS A 36 -5.72 -7.91 0.08
C LYS A 36 -4.94 -7.03 -0.90
N ALA A 37 -4.98 -5.71 -0.78
CA ALA A 37 -4.33 -4.81 -1.74
C ALA A 37 -2.88 -4.42 -1.40
N ALA A 38 -2.31 -4.95 -0.31
CA ALA A 38 -1.00 -4.49 0.19
C ALA A 38 0.15 -5.50 0.03
N ASP A 39 -0.14 -6.76 -0.34
CA ASP A 39 0.86 -7.85 -0.33
C ASP A 39 1.27 -8.33 -1.75
N ASP A 40 0.46 -8.07 -2.78
CA ASP A 40 0.76 -8.46 -4.18
C ASP A 40 1.24 -7.26 -5.02
N PHE A 41 2.48 -6.83 -4.82
CA PHE A 41 3.23 -6.18 -5.90
C PHE A 41 3.98 -7.27 -6.68
N GLU A 42 3.24 -8.09 -7.42
CA GLU A 42 3.78 -9.08 -8.37
C GLU A 42 4.38 -8.43 -9.63
N GLY A 43 4.26 -7.11 -9.81
CA GLY A 43 4.55 -6.41 -11.06
C GLY A 43 5.96 -5.83 -11.23
N TYR A 44 7.02 -6.53 -10.83
CA TYR A 44 8.36 -6.12 -11.27
C TYR A 44 8.67 -6.77 -12.62
N ASP A 45 8.82 -5.96 -13.65
CA ASP A 45 9.24 -6.37 -14.99
C ASP A 45 10.66 -5.85 -15.27
N GLU A 46 11.61 -6.76 -15.39
CA GLU A 46 13.02 -6.46 -15.70
C GLU A 46 13.17 -5.73 -17.03
N ASN A 47 12.29 -5.97 -18.01
CA ASN A 47 12.34 -5.36 -19.33
C ASN A 47 11.98 -3.86 -19.30
N THR A 48 11.33 -3.40 -18.23
CA THR A 48 10.97 -1.99 -18.06
C THR A 48 11.88 -1.28 -17.05
N GLU A 49 12.94 -1.96 -16.58
CA GLU A 49 13.89 -1.41 -15.61
C GLU A 49 14.59 -0.16 -16.18
N ILE A 50 14.59 0.90 -15.38
CA ILE A 50 15.35 2.11 -15.65
C ILE A 50 16.11 2.55 -14.41
N THR A 51 17.18 3.31 -14.65
CA THR A 51 17.87 4.05 -13.59
C THR A 51 17.61 5.54 -13.77
N ILE A 52 17.19 6.19 -12.69
CA ILE A 52 16.96 7.64 -12.63
C ILE A 52 17.84 8.27 -11.57
N LYS A 53 18.11 9.56 -11.72
CA LYS A 53 18.70 10.41 -10.68
C LYS A 53 17.75 11.56 -10.38
N GLY A 54 17.65 11.92 -9.11
CA GLY A 54 16.80 13.02 -8.66
C GLY A 54 16.85 13.25 -7.16
N SER A 55 16.10 14.25 -6.72
CA SER A 55 15.98 14.62 -5.31
C SER A 55 14.66 14.11 -4.74
N VAL A 56 14.68 13.58 -3.51
CA VAL A 56 13.46 13.19 -2.79
C VAL A 56 12.74 14.46 -2.33
N ASN A 57 11.58 14.78 -2.89
CA ASN A 57 10.77 15.91 -2.46
C ASN A 57 9.95 15.57 -1.21
N GLU A 58 9.36 14.37 -1.18
CA GLU A 58 8.46 13.95 -0.11
C GLU A 58 8.58 12.45 0.19
N VAL A 59 8.36 12.08 1.45
CA VAL A 59 8.27 10.69 1.91
C VAL A 59 6.86 10.44 2.41
N VAL A 60 6.07 9.69 1.63
CA VAL A 60 4.67 9.39 1.93
C VAL A 60 4.58 8.05 2.66
N LEU A 61 4.14 8.10 3.91
CA LEU A 61 3.87 6.92 4.73
C LEU A 61 2.45 6.42 4.46
N THR A 62 2.33 5.18 4.02
CA THR A 62 1.03 4.54 3.81
C THR A 62 0.63 3.74 5.06
N ARG A 63 -0.67 3.65 5.34
CA ARG A 63 -1.18 2.80 6.45
C ARG A 63 -0.92 1.31 6.19
N ARG A 64 -0.99 0.91 4.92
CA ARG A 64 -0.69 -0.43 4.42
C ARG A 64 0.08 -0.29 3.11
N GLY A 65 1.08 -1.15 2.90
CA GLY A 65 1.89 -1.18 1.69
C GLY A 65 3.26 -0.52 1.86
N PRO A 66 3.94 -0.19 0.73
CA PRO A 66 5.27 0.38 0.75
C PRO A 66 5.26 1.85 1.18
N VAL A 67 6.40 2.32 1.69
CA VAL A 67 6.70 3.75 1.75
C VAL A 67 6.90 4.25 0.32
N ILE A 68 6.31 5.40 -0.01
CA ILE A 68 6.38 5.99 -1.34
C ILE A 68 7.28 7.22 -1.27
N LEU A 69 8.26 7.31 -2.17
CA LEU A 69 9.06 8.52 -2.35
C LEU A 69 8.50 9.31 -3.53
N ILE A 70 8.32 10.61 -3.35
CA ILE A 70 8.08 11.53 -4.44
C ILE A 70 9.43 12.11 -4.84
N VAL A 71 9.91 11.77 -6.04
CA VAL A 71 11.24 12.15 -6.53
C VAL A 71 11.09 13.09 -7.71
N ASP A 72 11.83 14.20 -7.74
CA ASP A 72 11.87 15.03 -8.94
C ASP A 72 12.68 14.34 -10.05
N TYR A 73 12.01 14.04 -11.16
CA TYR A 73 12.60 13.43 -12.33
C TYR A 73 12.12 14.14 -13.60
N LYS A 74 13.05 14.78 -14.32
CA LYS A 74 12.76 15.56 -15.53
C LYS A 74 11.72 16.68 -15.27
N ASN A 75 11.87 17.42 -14.17
CA ASN A 75 10.97 18.49 -13.73
C ASN A 75 9.52 18.00 -13.52
N LYS A 76 9.36 16.74 -13.12
CA LYS A 76 8.06 16.12 -12.84
C LYS A 76 8.17 15.23 -11.61
N PRO A 77 7.17 15.25 -10.72
CA PRO A 77 7.16 14.34 -9.58
C PRO A 77 6.93 12.90 -10.06
N LEU A 78 7.83 12.00 -9.69
CA LEU A 78 7.71 10.57 -9.89
C LEU A 78 7.46 9.88 -8.56
N ARG A 79 6.47 8.98 -8.53
CA ARG A 79 6.19 8.12 -7.38
C ARG A 79 7.04 6.86 -7.45
N VAL A 80 7.89 6.68 -6.45
CA VAL A 80 8.75 5.49 -6.31
C VAL A 80 8.24 4.65 -5.15
N LEU A 81 7.88 3.40 -5.43
CA LEU A 81 7.47 2.42 -4.44
C LEU A 81 8.70 1.71 -3.88
N THR A 82 8.89 1.77 -2.57
CA THR A 82 10.07 1.19 -1.90
C THR A 82 9.74 -0.16 -1.26
N ALA A 83 9.77 -0.24 0.07
CA ALA A 83 9.47 -1.41 0.88
C ALA A 83 8.44 -1.05 1.97
N PRO A 84 7.82 -2.05 2.60
CA PRO A 84 7.00 -1.85 3.78
C PRO A 84 7.76 -1.11 4.89
N ARG A 85 7.07 -0.22 5.61
CA ARG A 85 7.67 0.59 6.68
C ARG A 85 8.40 -0.26 7.72
N TRP A 86 7.85 -1.40 8.10
CA TRP A 86 8.45 -2.30 9.09
C TRP A 86 9.82 -2.84 8.62
N TYR A 87 9.97 -3.10 7.31
CA TYR A 87 11.21 -3.62 6.74
C TYR A 87 12.27 -2.53 6.73
N LEU A 88 11.90 -1.31 6.35
CA LEU A 88 12.81 -0.16 6.36
C LEU A 88 13.32 0.13 7.78
N ILE A 89 12.43 0.17 8.77
CA ILE A 89 12.80 0.39 10.17
C ILE A 89 13.74 -0.71 10.67
N ARG A 90 13.40 -1.98 10.43
CA ARG A 90 14.24 -3.13 10.86
C ARG A 90 15.66 -3.05 10.31
N ASN A 91 15.83 -2.54 9.10
CA ASN A 91 17.13 -2.42 8.43
C ASN A 91 17.79 -1.05 8.60
N ASN A 92 17.27 -0.21 9.51
CA ASN A 92 17.76 1.16 9.74
C ASN A 92 17.85 2.02 8.46
N ILE A 93 16.83 1.88 7.61
CA ILE A 93 16.69 2.61 6.36
C ILE A 93 15.73 3.76 6.58
N GLU A 94 16.24 4.97 6.44
CA GLU A 94 15.45 6.20 6.52
C GLU A 94 15.64 7.01 5.24
N PHE A 95 14.53 7.54 4.73
CA PHE A 95 14.50 8.47 3.61
C PHE A 95 14.20 9.87 4.15
N GLN A 96 14.89 10.87 3.61
CA GLN A 96 14.74 12.26 4.02
C GLN A 96 14.42 13.12 2.78
N GLY A 97 13.57 14.13 2.96
CA GLY A 97 13.37 15.15 1.93
C GLY A 97 14.67 15.90 1.65
N GLY A 98 14.90 16.25 0.39
CA GLY A 98 16.13 16.84 -0.13
C GLY A 98 17.28 15.84 -0.34
N ALA A 99 17.08 14.54 -0.11
CA ALA A 99 18.11 13.54 -0.36
C ALA A 99 18.30 13.33 -1.88
N GLU A 100 19.53 13.52 -2.35
CA GLU A 100 19.93 13.18 -3.71
C GLU A 100 20.13 11.67 -3.85
N VAL A 101 19.41 11.05 -4.79
CA VAL A 101 19.36 9.60 -4.96
C VAL A 101 19.46 9.19 -6.43
N GLU A 102 20.10 8.04 -6.66
CA GLU A 102 20.02 7.28 -7.90
C GLU A 102 19.17 6.02 -7.64
N ILE A 103 18.12 5.82 -8.42
CA ILE A 103 17.14 4.75 -8.19
C ILE A 103 17.08 3.88 -9.43
N THR A 104 17.28 2.58 -9.25
CA THR A 104 17.05 1.57 -10.29
C THR A 104 15.76 0.83 -9.95
N GLY A 105 14.84 0.75 -10.90
CA GLY A 105 13.53 0.12 -10.68
C GLY A 105 12.74 -0.13 -11.96
N SER A 106 11.69 -0.93 -11.84
CA SER A 106 10.78 -1.30 -12.93
C SER A 106 9.62 -0.32 -13.05
N LYS A 107 9.30 0.06 -14.28
CA LYS A 107 8.19 0.96 -14.59
C LYS A 107 6.87 0.20 -14.64
N PHE A 108 5.82 0.81 -14.12
CA PHE A 108 4.45 0.36 -14.41
C PHE A 108 3.46 1.51 -14.28
N TYR A 109 2.27 1.30 -14.85
CA TYR A 109 1.12 2.17 -14.63
C TYR A 109 0.19 1.53 -13.61
N GLY A 110 -0.15 2.26 -12.56
CA GLY A 110 -1.15 1.83 -11.60
C GLY A 110 -2.54 1.77 -12.22
N LYS A 111 -3.49 1.15 -11.51
CA LYS A 111 -4.91 1.13 -11.90
C LYS A 111 -5.53 2.53 -11.94
N ASP A 112 -4.90 3.48 -11.25
CA ASP A 112 -5.20 4.91 -11.27
C ASP A 112 -4.68 5.62 -12.53
N GLY A 113 -4.00 4.90 -13.44
CA GLY A 113 -3.37 5.47 -14.63
C GLY A 113 -2.10 6.26 -14.33
N ILE A 114 -1.63 6.27 -13.08
CA ILE A 114 -0.45 7.02 -12.67
C ILE A 114 0.81 6.19 -12.95
N PHE A 115 1.86 6.86 -13.41
CA PHE A 115 3.16 6.25 -13.63
C PHE A 115 3.92 6.09 -12.32
N TYR A 116 4.38 4.87 -12.05
CA TYR A 116 5.16 4.51 -10.87
C TYR A 116 6.46 3.82 -11.24
N LEU A 117 7.41 3.88 -10.31
CA LEU A 117 8.65 3.10 -10.35
C LEU A 117 8.71 2.20 -9.13
N VAL A 118 8.77 0.88 -9.32
CA VAL A 118 9.04 -0.06 -8.23
C VAL A 118 10.54 -0.14 -8.04
N ALA A 119 11.06 0.31 -6.89
CA ALA A 119 12.49 0.31 -6.64
C ALA A 119 13.02 -1.13 -6.44
N ARG A 120 14.11 -1.44 -7.15
CA ARG A 120 14.97 -2.60 -6.87
C ARG A 120 16.13 -2.20 -5.97
N LYS A 121 16.78 -1.08 -6.29
CA LYS A 121 17.83 -0.49 -5.45
C LYS A 121 17.81 1.03 -5.45
N ILE A 122 18.31 1.59 -4.36
CA ILE A 122 18.43 3.03 -4.17
C ILE A 122 19.83 3.32 -3.68
N LYS A 123 20.54 4.20 -4.38
CA LYS A 123 21.85 4.71 -4.00
C LYS A 123 21.71 6.15 -3.52
N PHE A 124 22.10 6.42 -2.28
CA PHE A 124 22.22 7.77 -1.76
C PHE A 124 23.51 8.39 -2.31
N LEU A 125 23.40 9.55 -2.96
CA LEU A 125 24.55 10.16 -3.64
C LEU A 125 25.48 10.88 -2.68
N LYS A 126 24.97 11.33 -1.52
CA LYS A 126 25.76 12.02 -0.49
C LYS A 126 26.89 11.15 0.08
N ASP A 127 26.62 9.87 0.34
CA ASP A 127 27.51 8.95 1.06
C ASP A 127 27.83 7.67 0.26
N ASN A 128 27.36 7.57 -1.00
CA ASN A 128 27.44 6.38 -1.85
C ASN A 128 26.82 5.12 -1.26
N ARG A 129 25.99 5.23 -0.22
CA ARG A 129 25.31 4.09 0.40
C ARG A 129 24.28 3.52 -0.56
N VAL A 130 24.36 2.21 -0.81
CA VAL A 130 23.41 1.47 -1.67
C VAL A 130 22.51 0.61 -0.81
N ILE A 131 21.22 0.65 -1.10
CA ILE A 131 20.18 -0.18 -0.48
C ILE A 131 19.58 -1.06 -1.57
N GLU A 132 19.68 -2.37 -1.37
CA GLU A 132 19.00 -3.37 -2.19
C GLU A 132 17.65 -3.71 -1.54
N LEU A 133 16.57 -3.51 -2.29
CA LEU A 133 15.20 -3.81 -1.87
C LEU A 133 14.68 -5.11 -2.49
N ARG A 134 15.30 -5.55 -3.60
CA ARG A 134 14.95 -6.78 -4.32
C ARG A 134 16.22 -7.58 -4.64
N ASP A 135 16.07 -8.90 -4.67
CA ASP A 135 17.16 -9.83 -5.01
C ASP A 135 17.49 -9.81 -6.52
N PRO A 136 18.50 -10.56 -6.99
CA PRO A 136 18.82 -10.65 -8.42
C PRO A 136 17.72 -11.25 -9.30
N LEU A 137 16.73 -11.92 -8.71
CA LEU A 137 15.53 -12.44 -9.39
C LEU A 137 14.34 -11.47 -9.23
N CYS A 138 14.61 -10.22 -8.84
CA CYS A 138 13.66 -9.14 -8.64
C CYS A 138 12.58 -9.39 -7.57
N ARG A 139 12.81 -10.37 -6.68
CA ARG A 139 11.89 -10.68 -5.58
C ARG A 139 12.13 -9.72 -4.42
N PRO A 140 11.07 -9.22 -3.77
CA PRO A 140 11.24 -8.35 -2.61
C PRO A 140 11.99 -9.08 -1.49
N MET A 141 12.97 -8.41 -0.89
CA MET A 141 13.81 -8.99 0.18
C MET A 141 13.02 -9.30 1.46
N TRP A 142 11.82 -8.74 1.60
CA TRP A 142 10.88 -9.04 2.69
C TRP A 142 9.90 -10.17 2.36
N LYS A 143 10.01 -10.83 1.21
CA LYS A 143 9.11 -11.93 0.85
C LYS A 143 9.21 -13.05 1.88
N GLY A 144 8.07 -13.48 2.41
CA GLY A 144 7.99 -14.55 3.41
C GLY A 144 8.30 -14.11 4.85
N MET A 145 8.59 -12.82 5.07
CA MET A 145 8.71 -12.23 6.40
C MET A 145 7.36 -11.63 6.80
N ARG A 146 6.86 -11.97 7.97
CA ARG A 146 5.67 -11.36 8.60
C ARG A 146 6.00 -10.97 10.02
#